data_AF-A0A1S3JD17-F1
#
_entry.id   AF-A0A1S3JD17-F1
#
_cell.length_a   1.000
_cell.length_b   1.000
_cell.length_c   1.000
_cell.angle_alpha   90.00
_cell.angle_beta   90.00
_cell.angle_gamma   90.00
#
_symmetry.space_group_name_H-M   'P 1'
#
loop_
_entity.id
_entity.type
_entity.pdbx_description
1 polymer ?
#
loop_
_entity_poly.entity_id
_entity_poly.type
_entity_poly.pdbx_seq_one_letter_code
_entity_poly.pdbx_strand_id
1 'polypeptide(L)'
;MFCFFFSFPVAGSPSPPRVVSVSGTEGKSAVSEEILKSRVRQIMEGRKNGLWNTRLPIEYKQQFNEAPPPDLMDRVQSWTDCVKVESVVGTDRKILYPEMRRLYAVSPTPESSAKDSEKKEKLRILPPVLPALGTDICVCVTHVKSCQQFFVTRTGPQVAAVHSKVQEVCKAREKDKIDNLTLGAHCLCKYQDGNWYRAQVAKIEEEGVTVYYVDFGNMDTVPLEDLRSLTPELTTEPAQAIRCRISGLEPLKPSCDEEFSNLVLNEEVKMTVKAHEDHDCIVELFSKHTSQSVTSCLVQKGVAKSTIVYHVPDPAPIQLPSECFWDVYVTHVCTTTDLVIRLVGPEYSEKLEQLESALESQCSQCGPVSAVVEGEVYGGLFEADGWHRVRVKSSDGKQVECVLVDHGDTETVDIGQLWPLTAELNTRLAYQVVI
;
A
#
# COMPACT_ATOMS: atom_id res chain seq x y z
N MET A 1 -13.24 -33.98 -51.44
CA MET A 1 -12.76 -35.34 -51.75
C MET A 1 -12.32 -35.97 -50.44
N PHE A 2 -13.05 -37.00 -50.01
CA PHE A 2 -12.82 -37.97 -48.93
C PHE A 2 -12.51 -37.51 -47.49
N CYS A 3 -13.55 -37.65 -46.64
CA CYS A 3 -13.44 -38.07 -45.24
C CYS A 3 -12.83 -39.47 -45.11
N PHE A 4 -12.14 -39.76 -44.02
CA PHE A 4 -12.17 -41.10 -43.39
C PHE A 4 -12.10 -41.00 -41.87
N PHE A 5 -13.20 -41.39 -41.24
CA PHE A 5 -13.24 -41.99 -39.91
C PHE A 5 -12.70 -43.41 -39.98
N PHE A 6 -12.00 -43.88 -38.95
CA PHE A 6 -12.03 -45.29 -38.56
C PHE A 6 -12.13 -45.41 -37.04
N SER A 7 -13.13 -46.19 -36.62
CA SER A 7 -13.41 -46.63 -35.27
C SER A 7 -12.81 -48.01 -34.99
N PHE A 8 -12.87 -48.36 -33.69
CA PHE A 8 -12.94 -49.69 -33.05
C PHE A 8 -11.65 -50.23 -32.41
N PRO A 9 -11.73 -51.06 -31.34
CA PRO A 9 -12.85 -51.35 -30.41
C PRO A 9 -12.46 -51.32 -28.90
N VAL A 10 -13.47 -51.33 -28.04
CA VAL A 10 -13.39 -51.61 -26.59
C VAL A 10 -13.64 -53.10 -26.35
N ALA A 11 -12.79 -53.77 -25.57
CA ALA A 11 -13.16 -54.81 -24.58
C ALA A 11 -11.92 -55.36 -23.85
N GLY A 12 -12.02 -55.53 -22.53
CA GLY A 12 -11.18 -56.43 -21.75
C GLY A 12 -10.53 -55.82 -20.51
N SER A 13 -11.28 -55.76 -19.41
CA SER A 13 -10.73 -55.57 -18.07
C SER A 13 -10.02 -56.83 -17.57
N PRO A 14 -8.92 -56.69 -16.82
CA PRO A 14 -8.56 -57.66 -15.79
C PRO A 14 -8.52 -57.00 -14.41
N SER A 15 -9.24 -57.62 -13.47
CA SER A 15 -9.12 -57.40 -12.01
C SER A 15 -7.77 -57.91 -11.48
N PRO A 16 -7.36 -57.53 -10.26
CA PRO A 16 -5.97 -57.37 -9.87
C PRO A 16 -5.28 -58.69 -9.49
N PRO A 17 -3.95 -58.80 -9.61
CA PRO A 17 -3.24 -59.87 -8.96
C PRO A 17 -3.16 -59.60 -7.44
N ARG A 18 -3.45 -60.69 -6.72
CA ARG A 18 -3.45 -60.86 -5.26
C ARG A 18 -2.15 -60.38 -4.61
N VAL A 19 -2.34 -59.75 -3.45
CA VAL A 19 -1.34 -59.60 -2.38
C VAL A 19 -0.77 -60.98 -2.04
N VAL A 20 0.51 -61.18 -2.35
CA VAL A 20 1.34 -62.19 -1.70
C VAL A 20 2.25 -61.43 -0.75
N SER A 21 1.97 -61.58 0.53
CA SER A 21 2.79 -61.14 1.64
C SER A 21 4.14 -61.83 1.60
N VAL A 22 5.18 -61.08 1.26
CA VAL A 22 6.57 -61.44 1.56
C VAL A 22 7.08 -60.40 2.54
N SER A 23 7.21 -60.84 3.79
CA SER A 23 7.94 -60.19 4.87
C SER A 23 9.40 -60.09 4.46
N GLY A 24 9.76 -59.00 3.79
CA GLY A 24 11.12 -58.55 3.56
C GLY A 24 11.28 -57.21 4.26
N THR A 25 11.92 -57.22 5.43
CA THR A 25 12.36 -56.03 6.15
C THR A 25 13.43 -55.31 5.33
N GLU A 26 13.02 -54.38 4.47
CA GLU A 26 13.90 -53.34 3.94
C GLU A 26 13.57 -52.04 4.68
N GLY A 27 14.43 -51.72 5.65
CA GLY A 27 14.37 -50.49 6.42
C GLY A 27 14.54 -49.27 5.52
N LYS A 28 13.43 -48.70 5.06
CA LYS A 28 13.36 -47.27 4.77
C LYS A 28 13.31 -46.56 6.11
N SER A 29 14.46 -46.07 6.54
CA SER A 29 14.67 -45.21 7.71
C SER A 29 13.49 -44.27 7.90
N ALA A 30 12.56 -44.61 8.81
CA ALA A 30 11.57 -43.66 9.28
C ALA A 30 12.37 -42.50 9.89
N VAL A 31 12.30 -41.32 9.28
CA VAL A 31 13.00 -40.14 9.79
C VAL A 31 12.57 -39.95 11.24
N SER A 32 13.53 -40.03 12.16
CA SER A 32 13.23 -39.97 13.59
C SER A 32 12.53 -38.65 13.93
N GLU A 33 11.66 -38.68 14.94
CA GLU A 33 10.88 -37.49 15.32
C GLU A 33 11.77 -36.29 15.67
N GLU A 34 12.93 -36.54 16.27
CA GLU A 34 13.93 -35.51 16.56
C GLU A 34 14.50 -34.87 15.29
N ILE A 35 14.79 -35.67 14.26
CA ILE A 35 15.30 -35.16 12.97
C ILE A 35 14.21 -34.34 12.27
N LEU A 36 12.97 -34.82 12.25
CA LEU A 36 11.86 -34.08 11.65
C LEU A 36 11.63 -32.73 12.34
N LYS A 37 11.64 -32.75 13.68
CA LYS A 37 11.47 -31.54 14.50
C LYS A 37 12.64 -30.56 14.29
N SER A 38 13.88 -31.05 14.20
CA SER A 38 15.05 -30.24 13.89
C SER A 38 14.99 -29.61 12.50
N ARG A 39 14.55 -30.37 11.48
CA ARG A 39 14.39 -29.87 10.11
C ARG A 39 13.29 -28.81 10.02
N VAL A 40 12.17 -29.01 10.71
CA VAL A 40 11.12 -27.98 10.80
C VAL A 40 11.64 -26.74 11.53
N ARG A 41 12.45 -26.85 12.61
CA ARG A 41 13.10 -25.66 13.21
C ARG A 41 13.93 -24.88 12.21
N GLN A 42 14.77 -25.56 11.43
CA GLN A 42 15.62 -24.91 10.42
C GLN A 42 14.80 -24.21 9.32
N ILE A 43 13.67 -24.78 8.90
CA ILE A 43 12.77 -24.11 7.95
C ILE A 43 12.18 -22.84 8.59
N MET A 44 11.86 -22.90 9.87
CA MET A 44 11.21 -21.81 10.61
C MET A 44 12.19 -20.73 11.12
N GLU A 45 13.50 -20.99 11.14
CA GLU A 45 14.52 -20.04 11.60
C GLU A 45 14.47 -18.71 10.81
N GLY A 46 14.48 -17.59 11.52
CA GLY A 46 14.42 -16.25 10.93
C GLY A 46 13.04 -15.81 10.39
N ARG A 47 12.04 -16.69 10.35
CA ARG A 47 10.71 -16.39 9.77
C ARG A 47 9.76 -15.76 10.77
N LYS A 48 9.86 -14.45 10.94
CA LYS A 48 9.01 -13.67 11.87
C LYS A 48 7.54 -13.55 11.44
N ASN A 49 7.25 -13.72 10.15
CA ASN A 49 5.90 -13.58 9.58
C ASN A 49 5.11 -14.90 9.51
N GLY A 50 5.68 -15.99 10.00
CA GLY A 50 5.08 -17.32 9.94
C GLY A 50 5.11 -17.98 8.55
N LEU A 51 4.70 -19.24 8.49
CA LEU A 51 4.70 -20.08 7.29
C LEU A 51 3.36 -20.78 7.15
N TRP A 52 2.72 -20.68 5.98
CA TRP A 52 1.49 -21.41 5.71
C TRP A 52 1.72 -22.93 5.73
N ASN A 53 0.79 -23.68 6.32
CA ASN A 53 0.84 -25.14 6.35
C ASN A 53 0.98 -25.79 4.97
N THR A 54 0.42 -25.18 3.93
CA THR A 54 0.55 -25.65 2.54
C THR A 54 1.96 -25.47 1.97
N ARG A 55 2.76 -24.55 2.53
CA ARG A 55 4.15 -24.27 2.11
C ARG A 55 5.17 -25.14 2.83
N LEU A 56 4.89 -25.57 4.08
CA LEU A 56 5.84 -26.36 4.86
C LEU A 56 6.32 -27.65 4.14
N PRO A 57 5.44 -28.47 3.53
CA PRO A 57 5.89 -29.67 2.81
C PRO A 57 6.73 -29.37 1.57
N ILE A 58 6.46 -28.25 0.91
CA ILE A 58 7.17 -27.80 -0.30
C ILE A 58 8.60 -27.41 0.08
N GLU A 59 8.74 -26.59 1.13
CA GLU A 59 10.05 -26.12 1.59
C GLU A 59 10.87 -27.24 2.21
N TYR A 60 10.23 -28.17 2.93
CA TYR A 60 10.89 -29.36 3.44
C TYR A 60 11.53 -30.17 2.31
N LYS A 61 10.78 -30.42 1.23
CA LYS A 61 11.29 -31.14 0.06
C LYS A 61 12.40 -30.38 -0.66
N GLN A 62 12.29 -29.06 -0.76
CA GLN A 62 13.32 -28.22 -1.38
C GLN A 62 14.63 -28.18 -0.57
N GLN A 63 14.54 -28.07 0.75
CA GLN A 63 15.70 -27.87 1.62
C GLN A 63 16.42 -29.18 1.97
N PHE A 64 15.69 -30.30 2.06
CA PHE A 64 16.26 -31.59 2.48
C PHE A 64 16.26 -32.66 1.38
N ASN A 65 15.79 -32.32 0.16
CA ASN A 65 15.69 -33.22 -0.99
C ASN A 65 14.95 -34.54 -0.70
N GLU A 66 14.01 -34.50 0.25
CA GLU A 66 13.26 -35.66 0.75
C GLU A 66 11.79 -35.26 0.93
N ALA A 67 10.85 -36.12 0.54
CA ALA A 67 9.44 -35.85 0.78
C ALA A 67 9.13 -35.98 2.28
N PRO A 68 8.40 -35.03 2.89
CA PRO A 68 8.02 -35.16 4.29
C PRO A 68 7.02 -36.32 4.49
N PRO A 69 6.92 -36.88 5.71
CA PRO A 69 5.89 -37.84 6.06
C PRO A 69 4.47 -37.29 5.80
N PRO A 70 3.50 -38.14 5.38
CA PRO A 70 2.13 -37.70 5.09
C PRO A 70 1.41 -37.06 6.30
N ASP A 71 1.80 -37.45 7.52
CA ASP A 71 1.27 -37.01 8.80
C ASP A 71 2.05 -35.82 9.41
N LEU A 72 2.95 -35.18 8.64
CA LEU A 72 3.80 -34.08 9.13
C LEU A 72 2.98 -32.99 9.82
N MET A 73 1.84 -32.59 9.25
CA MET A 73 1.03 -31.50 9.80
C MET A 73 0.34 -31.87 11.12
N ASP A 74 -0.04 -33.13 11.30
CA ASP A 74 -0.63 -33.61 12.56
C ASP A 74 0.42 -33.62 13.67
N ARG A 75 1.65 -34.01 13.33
CA ARG A 75 2.79 -34.01 14.25
C ARG A 75 3.23 -32.61 14.63
N VAL A 76 3.35 -31.70 13.66
CA VAL A 76 3.72 -30.29 13.89
C VAL A 76 2.72 -29.59 14.81
N GLN A 77 1.43 -29.94 14.74
CA GLN A 77 0.42 -29.40 15.65
C GLN A 77 0.66 -29.77 17.12
N SER A 78 1.37 -30.87 17.39
CA SER A 78 1.75 -31.30 18.74
C SER A 78 3.06 -30.69 19.24
N TRP A 79 3.88 -30.08 18.37
CA TRP A 79 5.22 -29.58 18.70
C TRP A 79 5.21 -28.12 19.18
N THR A 80 4.52 -27.86 20.28
CA THR A 80 4.36 -26.51 20.85
C THR A 80 5.67 -25.87 21.34
N ASP A 81 6.74 -26.64 21.54
CA ASP A 81 8.09 -26.17 21.89
C ASP A 81 8.95 -25.84 20.65
N CYS A 82 8.37 -25.93 19.46
CA CYS A 82 9.04 -25.78 18.18
C CYS A 82 8.31 -24.80 17.27
N VAL A 83 6.98 -24.89 17.21
CA VAL A 83 6.15 -24.10 16.32
C VAL A 83 4.83 -23.76 17.00
N LYS A 84 4.44 -22.49 17.00
CA LYS A 84 3.08 -22.07 17.35
C LYS A 84 2.20 -22.19 16.10
N VAL A 85 1.09 -22.90 16.20
CA VAL A 85 0.14 -23.12 15.09
C VAL A 85 -1.12 -22.31 15.31
N GLU A 86 -1.46 -21.42 14.39
CA GLU A 86 -2.71 -20.65 14.38
C GLU A 86 -3.61 -21.13 13.25
N SER A 87 -4.89 -21.37 13.54
CA SER A 87 -5.88 -21.82 12.54
C SER A 87 -6.73 -20.65 12.07
N VAL A 88 -6.98 -20.56 10.77
CA VAL A 88 -7.91 -19.56 10.21
C VAL A 88 -9.34 -20.07 10.35
N VAL A 89 -10.19 -19.35 11.08
CA VAL A 89 -11.58 -19.72 11.37
C VAL A 89 -12.33 -20.05 10.07
N GLY A 90 -12.92 -21.25 9.99
CA GLY A 90 -13.72 -21.69 8.85
C GLY A 90 -12.93 -22.27 7.67
N THR A 91 -11.61 -22.53 7.81
CA THR A 91 -10.79 -23.14 6.74
C THR A 91 -9.75 -24.13 7.30
N ASP A 92 -9.19 -24.99 6.44
CA ASP A 92 -8.06 -25.88 6.78
C ASP A 92 -6.69 -25.19 6.72
N ARG A 93 -6.65 -23.85 6.56
CA ARG A 93 -5.41 -23.09 6.48
C ARG A 93 -4.89 -22.80 7.89
N LYS A 94 -3.62 -23.13 8.11
CA LYS A 94 -2.90 -22.89 9.37
C LYS A 94 -1.63 -22.09 9.11
N ILE A 95 -1.27 -21.19 10.03
CA ILE A 95 -0.01 -20.46 10.01
C ILE A 95 0.88 -20.99 11.13
N LEU A 96 2.12 -21.33 10.78
CA LEU A 96 3.16 -21.86 11.65
C LEU A 96 4.10 -20.71 12.02
N TYR A 97 4.39 -20.49 13.29
CA TYR A 97 5.37 -19.49 13.74
C TYR A 97 6.53 -20.16 14.49
N PRO A 98 7.79 -19.70 14.32
CA PRO A 98 8.90 -20.24 15.08
C PRO A 98 8.67 -20.02 16.58
N GLU A 99 8.71 -21.08 17.38
CA GLU A 99 8.66 -20.95 18.83
C GLU A 99 10.00 -20.40 19.32
N MET A 100 10.01 -19.13 19.72
CA MET A 100 11.18 -18.50 20.33
C MET A 100 11.37 -19.07 21.74
N ARG A 101 12.16 -20.15 21.87
CA ARG A 101 12.60 -20.65 23.18
C ARG A 101 13.26 -19.50 23.94
N ARG A 102 12.65 -19.15 25.07
CA ARG A 102 13.23 -18.27 26.09
C ARG A 102 14.56 -18.87 26.52
N LEU A 103 15.67 -18.20 26.20
CA LEU A 103 17.01 -18.64 26.59
C LEU A 103 17.29 -18.38 28.08
N TYR A 104 16.43 -18.82 29.01
CA TYR A 104 16.81 -18.95 30.42
C TYR A 104 15.99 -20.08 31.06
N ALA A 105 16.46 -21.31 30.92
CA ALA A 105 16.07 -22.39 31.80
C ALA A 105 17.01 -22.36 33.02
N VAL A 106 16.56 -21.76 34.12
CA VAL A 106 17.23 -21.90 35.43
C VAL A 106 16.72 -23.21 36.05
N SER A 107 17.67 -24.06 36.45
CA SER A 107 17.44 -25.35 37.11
C SER A 107 16.73 -25.22 38.47
N PRO A 108 16.01 -26.27 38.93
CA PRO A 108 15.06 -26.19 40.03
C PRO A 108 15.70 -26.44 41.40
N THR A 109 15.19 -25.80 42.45
CA THR A 109 15.19 -26.27 43.87
C THR A 109 14.31 -25.32 44.72
N PRO A 110 13.74 -25.77 45.87
CA PRO A 110 12.36 -26.23 45.93
C PRO A 110 11.43 -25.31 46.73
N GLU A 111 10.13 -25.50 46.45
CA GLU A 111 8.96 -25.28 47.30
C GLU A 111 9.03 -24.21 48.41
N SER A 112 8.27 -23.13 48.22
CA SER A 112 7.46 -22.58 49.30
C SER A 112 6.32 -21.70 48.76
N SER A 113 5.10 -22.15 49.04
CA SER A 113 3.87 -21.38 49.21
C SER A 113 3.41 -20.46 48.07
N ALA A 114 2.42 -20.96 47.33
CA ALA A 114 1.52 -20.19 46.49
C ALA A 114 0.92 -18.97 47.22
N LYS A 115 1.06 -17.79 46.62
CA LYS A 115 0.17 -16.64 46.80
C LYS A 115 -0.11 -16.02 45.44
N ASP A 116 -1.37 -15.68 45.24
CA ASP A 116 -2.01 -15.18 44.03
C ASP A 116 -1.14 -14.24 43.19
N SER A 117 -0.78 -14.68 41.98
CA SER A 117 -0.33 -13.78 40.93
C SER A 117 -1.51 -13.48 40.02
N GLU A 118 -2.15 -12.32 40.23
CA GLU A 118 -2.96 -11.69 39.19
C GLU A 118 -2.15 -11.68 37.89
N LYS A 119 -2.69 -12.24 36.80
CA LYS A 119 -2.11 -12.09 35.46
C LYS A 119 -2.17 -10.60 35.10
N LYS A 120 -1.11 -9.86 35.40
CA LYS A 120 -0.96 -8.45 35.03
C LYS A 120 -1.06 -8.35 33.51
N GLU A 121 -2.18 -7.86 33.01
CA GLU A 121 -2.44 -7.73 31.58
C GLU A 121 -1.40 -6.78 30.98
N LYS A 122 -0.69 -7.22 29.93
CA LYS A 122 0.36 -6.39 29.30
C LYS A 122 -0.31 -5.20 28.61
N LEU A 123 -0.01 -4.00 29.08
CA LEU A 123 -0.47 -2.75 28.48
C LEU A 123 -0.04 -2.64 27.01
N ARG A 124 -0.95 -2.20 26.15
CA ARG A 124 -0.72 -2.06 24.71
C ARG A 124 -1.34 -0.76 24.21
N ILE A 125 -0.65 -0.10 23.29
CA ILE A 125 -1.17 1.04 22.55
C ILE A 125 -1.93 0.50 21.34
N LEU A 126 -3.09 1.09 21.02
CA LEU A 126 -3.89 0.70 19.87
C LEU A 126 -3.18 1.08 18.56
N PRO A 127 -3.34 0.31 17.47
CA PRO A 127 -2.82 0.67 16.16
C PRO A 127 -3.34 2.03 15.66
N PRO A 128 -2.65 2.69 14.72
CA PRO A 128 -3.10 3.95 14.17
C PRO A 128 -4.43 3.80 13.43
N VAL A 129 -5.29 4.82 13.55
CA VAL A 129 -6.56 4.87 12.83
C VAL A 129 -6.29 5.38 11.41
N LEU A 130 -6.48 4.51 10.43
CA LEU A 130 -6.27 4.85 9.03
C LEU A 130 -7.39 5.77 8.51
N PRO A 131 -7.09 6.79 7.70
CA PRO A 131 -8.11 7.63 7.07
C PRO A 131 -8.94 6.83 6.06
N ALA A 132 -10.13 7.32 5.72
CA ALA A 132 -10.98 6.67 4.72
C ALA A 132 -10.42 6.86 3.29
N LEU A 133 -10.69 5.89 2.40
CA LEU A 133 -10.30 5.97 0.99
C LEU A 133 -10.94 7.20 0.32
N GLY A 134 -10.19 7.83 -0.58
CA GLY A 134 -10.62 9.02 -1.33
C GLY A 134 -10.69 10.31 -0.50
N THR A 135 -10.32 10.27 0.79
CA THR A 135 -10.35 11.47 1.63
C THR A 135 -9.09 12.31 1.47
N ASP A 136 -9.30 13.62 1.45
CA ASP A 136 -8.26 14.64 1.52
C ASP A 136 -8.09 15.10 2.96
N ILE A 137 -6.89 14.94 3.52
CA ILE A 137 -6.57 15.39 4.88
C ILE A 137 -5.23 16.11 4.95
N CYS A 138 -5.10 17.05 5.89
CA CYS A 138 -3.82 17.66 6.22
C CYS A 138 -3.04 16.77 7.21
N VAL A 139 -1.79 16.52 6.89
CA VAL A 139 -0.87 15.71 7.71
C VAL A 139 0.51 16.36 7.75
N CYS A 140 1.30 16.02 8.76
CA CYS A 140 2.71 16.35 8.84
C CYS A 140 3.54 15.08 8.61
N VAL A 141 4.56 15.14 7.75
CA VAL A 141 5.47 14.00 7.53
C VAL A 141 6.54 14.01 8.61
N THR A 142 6.49 13.04 9.51
CA THR A 142 7.35 13.00 10.70
C THR A 142 8.61 12.18 10.52
N HIS A 143 8.60 11.21 9.60
CA HIS A 143 9.77 10.40 9.33
C HIS A 143 9.76 9.89 7.89
N VAL A 144 10.90 9.97 7.22
CA VAL A 144 11.10 9.47 5.85
C VAL A 144 12.24 8.47 5.85
N LYS A 145 11.96 7.24 5.42
CA LYS A 145 12.99 6.27 5.07
C LYS A 145 13.17 6.17 3.56
N SER A 146 12.07 6.28 2.81
CA SER A 146 12.03 6.38 1.35
C SER A 146 10.66 6.90 0.90
N CYS A 147 10.48 7.23 -0.38
CA CYS A 147 9.14 7.52 -0.93
C CYS A 147 8.18 6.31 -0.86
N GLN A 148 8.72 5.10 -0.69
CA GLN A 148 7.95 3.86 -0.53
C GLN A 148 7.73 3.47 0.93
N GLN A 149 8.33 4.19 1.88
CA GLN A 149 8.17 3.95 3.31
C GLN A 149 8.46 5.24 4.08
N PHE A 150 7.41 5.96 4.44
CA PHE A 150 7.46 7.15 5.29
C PHE A 150 6.29 7.15 6.27
N PHE A 151 6.29 8.09 7.21
CA PHE A 151 5.30 8.18 8.27
C PHE A 151 4.74 9.58 8.37
N VAL A 152 3.44 9.64 8.59
CA VAL A 152 2.70 10.88 8.74
C VAL A 152 1.90 10.89 10.03
N THR A 153 1.65 12.08 10.56
CA THR A 153 0.73 12.30 11.68
C THR A 153 -0.34 13.31 11.27
N ARG A 154 -1.56 13.14 11.80
CA ARG A 154 -2.64 14.10 11.54
C ARG A 154 -2.30 15.44 12.19
N THR A 155 -2.48 16.54 11.48
CA THR A 155 -2.32 17.88 12.07
C THR A 155 -3.54 18.18 12.94
N GLY A 156 -3.35 18.54 14.22
CA GLY A 156 -4.44 18.99 15.09
C GLY A 156 -4.19 18.83 16.60
N PRO A 157 -5.16 19.27 17.43
CA PRO A 157 -5.01 19.29 18.90
C PRO A 157 -4.78 17.92 19.53
N GLN A 158 -5.24 16.84 18.90
CA GLN A 158 -5.15 15.48 19.43
C GLN A 158 -3.69 15.00 19.59
N VAL A 159 -2.83 15.26 18.60
CA VAL A 159 -1.41 14.87 18.65
C VAL A 159 -0.70 15.63 19.77
N ALA A 160 -0.96 16.94 19.89
CA ALA A 160 -0.42 17.76 20.97
C ALA A 160 -0.90 17.31 22.35
N ALA A 161 -2.15 16.85 22.47
CA ALA A 161 -2.71 16.35 23.71
C ALA A 161 -2.02 15.06 24.18
N VAL A 162 -1.77 14.10 23.27
CA VAL A 162 -1.01 12.87 23.59
C VAL A 162 0.38 13.23 24.11
N HIS A 163 1.11 14.07 23.36
CA HIS A 163 2.46 14.47 23.75
C HIS A 163 2.49 15.17 25.12
N SER A 164 1.57 16.11 25.35
CA SER A 164 1.44 16.82 26.64
C SER A 164 1.15 15.86 27.79
N LYS A 165 0.28 14.87 27.57
CA LYS A 165 -0.07 13.88 28.59
C LYS A 165 1.11 12.99 28.95
N VAL A 166 1.91 12.59 27.96
CA VAL A 166 3.13 11.81 28.19
C VAL A 166 4.11 12.60 29.06
N GLN A 167 4.32 13.89 28.78
CA GLN A 167 5.22 14.72 29.60
C GLN A 167 4.73 14.84 31.05
N GLU A 168 3.43 15.06 31.25
CA GLU A 168 2.82 15.17 32.58
C GLU A 168 3.05 13.89 33.40
N VAL A 169 2.76 12.73 32.81
CA VAL A 169 2.91 11.42 33.46
C VAL A 169 4.37 11.14 33.78
N CYS A 170 5.30 11.38 32.84
CA CYS A 170 6.72 11.16 33.06
C CYS A 170 7.30 12.11 34.13
N LYS A 171 6.82 13.34 34.22
CA LYS A 171 7.25 14.28 35.27
C LYS A 171 6.77 13.83 36.65
N ALA A 172 5.55 13.32 36.77
CA ALA A 172 5.01 12.80 38.03
C ALA A 172 5.70 11.51 38.49
N ARG A 173 6.30 10.77 37.55
CA ARG A 173 6.88 9.43 37.74
C ARG A 173 8.38 9.39 37.40
N GLU A 174 9.12 10.39 37.87
CA GLU A 174 10.52 10.59 37.46
C GLU A 174 11.46 9.42 37.83
N LYS A 175 11.13 8.68 38.91
CA LYS A 175 11.92 7.56 39.43
C LYS A 175 11.50 6.20 38.90
N ASP A 176 10.42 6.12 38.12
CA ASP A 176 9.93 4.86 37.59
C ASP A 176 10.98 4.29 36.62
N LYS A 177 11.27 3.00 36.74
CA LYS A 177 12.14 2.27 35.83
C LYS A 177 11.31 1.28 35.00
N ILE A 178 11.92 0.76 33.96
CA ILE A 178 11.33 -0.36 33.23
C ILE A 178 11.55 -1.66 34.02
N ASP A 179 10.45 -2.28 34.45
CA ASP A 179 10.53 -3.43 35.36
C ASP A 179 10.78 -4.75 34.61
N ASN A 180 10.36 -4.84 33.35
CA ASN A 180 10.49 -6.03 32.50
C ASN A 180 10.55 -5.65 31.01
N LEU A 181 11.76 -5.47 30.49
CA LEU A 181 11.98 -5.21 29.07
C LEU A 181 11.70 -6.48 28.25
N THR A 182 10.69 -6.42 27.38
CA THR A 182 10.38 -7.53 26.46
C THR A 182 10.19 -7.02 25.05
N LEU A 183 10.67 -7.80 24.07
CA LEU A 183 10.48 -7.48 22.66
C LEU A 183 8.99 -7.27 22.35
N GLY A 184 8.67 -6.19 21.63
CA GLY A 184 7.32 -5.80 21.25
C GLY A 184 6.49 -5.15 22.37
N ALA A 185 7.03 -5.01 23.59
CA ALA A 185 6.34 -4.29 24.66
C ALA A 185 6.29 -2.79 24.37
N HIS A 186 5.17 -2.16 24.74
CA HIS A 186 5.07 -0.71 24.71
C HIS A 186 5.67 -0.12 25.99
N CYS A 187 6.37 0.99 25.83
CA CYS A 187 7.09 1.68 26.89
C CYS A 187 7.03 3.20 26.66
N LEU A 188 7.59 3.95 27.60
CA LEU A 188 7.93 5.34 27.41
C LEU A 188 9.43 5.44 27.17
N CYS A 189 9.83 6.26 26.22
CA CYS A 189 11.22 6.45 25.84
C CYS A 189 11.54 7.93 25.80
N LYS A 190 12.66 8.33 26.39
CA LYS A 190 13.20 9.66 26.23
C LYS A 190 13.84 9.79 24.84
N TYR A 191 13.74 10.96 24.22
CA TYR A 191 14.41 11.28 22.97
C TYR A 191 15.53 12.29 23.20
N GLN A 192 16.33 12.54 22.16
CA GLN A 192 17.52 13.40 22.22
C GLN A 192 17.20 14.87 22.56
N ASP A 193 15.96 15.30 22.33
CA ASP A 193 15.46 16.62 22.73
C ASP A 193 15.12 16.73 24.22
N GLY A 194 15.27 15.63 24.97
CA GLY A 194 15.02 15.56 26.40
C GLY A 194 13.57 15.21 26.77
N ASN A 195 12.65 15.14 25.81
CA ASN A 195 11.24 14.86 26.04
C ASN A 195 10.94 13.36 26.03
N TRP A 196 9.81 12.98 26.63
CA TRP A 196 9.35 11.59 26.69
C TRP A 196 8.30 11.27 25.62
N TYR A 197 8.33 10.05 25.11
CA TYR A 197 7.46 9.62 24.02
C TYR A 197 6.94 8.21 24.24
N ARG A 198 5.80 7.90 23.62
CA ARG A 198 5.33 6.51 23.57
C ARG A 198 6.14 5.73 22.53
N ALA A 199 6.59 4.55 22.92
CA ALA A 199 7.43 3.73 22.06
C ALA A 199 7.10 2.25 22.21
N GLN A 200 7.64 1.45 21.30
CA GLN A 200 7.58 0.00 21.33
C GLN A 200 8.99 -0.57 21.20
N VAL A 201 9.34 -1.52 22.05
CA VAL A 201 10.64 -2.20 22.01
C VAL A 201 10.74 -3.01 20.72
N ALA A 202 11.65 -2.64 19.84
CA ALA A 202 11.84 -3.25 18.52
C ALA A 202 13.03 -4.23 18.49
N LYS A 203 14.08 -3.96 19.27
CA LYS A 203 15.24 -4.85 19.47
C LYS A 203 15.84 -4.62 20.86
N ILE A 204 16.50 -5.66 21.38
CA ILE A 204 17.24 -5.62 22.64
C ILE A 204 18.62 -6.20 22.34
N GLU A 205 19.65 -5.40 22.50
CA GLU A 205 21.05 -5.71 22.22
C GLU A 205 21.90 -5.37 23.45
N GLU A 206 23.19 -5.75 23.49
CA GLU A 206 24.05 -5.46 24.66
C GLU A 206 24.32 -3.96 24.79
N GLU A 207 24.42 -3.28 23.65
CA GLU A 207 24.74 -1.86 23.51
C GLU A 207 23.55 -0.94 23.79
N GLY A 208 22.33 -1.48 23.84
CA GLY A 208 21.13 -0.69 24.10
C GLY A 208 19.84 -1.34 23.60
N VAL A 209 18.77 -0.54 23.58
CA VAL A 209 17.44 -0.97 23.20
C VAL A 209 16.96 -0.15 22.01
N THR A 210 16.75 -0.79 20.87
CA THR A 210 16.09 -0.12 19.75
C THR A 210 14.59 -0.03 20.02
N VAL A 211 14.05 1.18 19.99
CA VAL A 211 12.62 1.44 20.12
C VAL A 211 12.04 2.01 18.84
N TYR A 212 10.75 1.79 18.60
CA TYR A 212 9.93 2.41 17.57
C TYR A 212 8.99 3.42 18.22
N TYR A 213 9.13 4.70 17.89
CA TYR A 213 8.27 5.76 18.42
C TYR A 213 6.91 5.70 17.73
N VAL A 214 5.91 5.11 18.38
CA VAL A 214 4.62 4.76 17.75
C VAL A 214 3.83 5.98 17.26
N ASP A 215 4.17 7.17 17.76
CA ASP A 215 3.51 8.42 17.38
C ASP A 215 4.24 9.20 16.27
N PHE A 216 5.46 8.78 15.90
CA PHE A 216 6.31 9.49 14.93
C PHE A 216 6.83 8.60 13.79
N GLY A 217 6.93 7.29 14.02
CA GLY A 217 7.34 6.31 13.01
C GLY A 217 8.85 6.10 12.87
N ASN A 218 9.68 6.90 13.54
CA ASN A 218 11.13 6.71 13.58
C ASN A 218 11.53 5.64 14.61
N MET A 219 12.76 5.15 14.47
CA MET A 219 13.41 4.27 15.43
C MET A 219 14.68 4.93 15.97
N ASP A 220 15.03 4.64 17.22
CA ASP A 220 16.32 5.01 17.79
C ASP A 220 16.81 3.92 18.75
N THR A 221 18.11 3.84 18.97
CA THR A 221 18.73 2.93 19.94
C THR A 221 19.15 3.73 21.17
N VAL A 222 18.51 3.45 22.29
CA VAL A 222 18.64 4.22 23.52
C VAL A 222 19.17 3.35 24.66
N PRO A 223 19.83 3.94 25.68
CA PRO A 223 20.20 3.21 26.87
C PRO A 223 18.95 2.85 27.71
N LEU A 224 19.07 1.83 28.56
CA LEU A 224 17.95 1.36 29.40
C LEU A 224 17.41 2.44 30.36
N GLU A 225 18.25 3.40 30.75
CA GLU A 225 17.90 4.52 31.63
C GLU A 225 16.91 5.51 31.00
N ASP A 226 16.88 5.56 29.67
CA ASP A 226 15.94 6.39 28.91
C ASP A 226 14.60 5.66 28.66
N LEU A 227 14.40 4.49 29.27
CA LEU A 227 13.15 3.73 29.19
C LEU A 227 12.39 3.70 30.51
N ARG A 228 11.06 3.83 30.39
CA ARG A 228 10.12 3.65 31.51
C ARG A 228 8.95 2.76 31.11
N SER A 229 8.34 2.16 32.12
CA SER A 229 7.12 1.36 31.95
C SER A 229 5.97 2.24 31.43
N LEU A 230 5.21 1.72 30.46
CA LEU A 230 3.97 2.36 30.03
C LEU A 230 2.94 2.36 31.16
N THR A 231 2.13 3.41 31.27
CA THR A 231 1.03 3.48 32.25
C THR A 231 -0.33 3.32 31.56
N PRO A 232 -1.37 2.81 32.27
CA PRO A 232 -2.70 2.62 31.69
C PRO A 232 -3.34 3.91 31.16
N GLU A 233 -2.99 5.07 31.73
CA GLU A 233 -3.55 6.35 31.28
C GLU A 233 -3.05 6.76 29.88
N LEU A 234 -1.97 6.13 29.39
CA LEU A 234 -1.34 6.44 28.09
C LEU A 234 -1.69 5.41 26.99
N THR A 235 -2.54 4.43 27.30
CA THR A 235 -3.02 3.41 26.33
C THR A 235 -4.36 3.77 25.67
N THR A 236 -5.02 4.85 26.11
CA THR A 236 -6.37 5.21 25.63
C THR A 236 -6.36 5.70 24.19
N GLU A 237 -5.33 6.47 23.82
CA GLU A 237 -5.17 7.00 22.47
C GLU A 237 -4.43 6.00 21.57
N PRO A 238 -4.85 5.82 20.31
CA PRO A 238 -4.11 5.01 19.35
C PRO A 238 -2.74 5.61 19.04
N ALA A 239 -1.85 4.81 18.47
CA ALA A 239 -0.61 5.28 17.86
C ALA A 239 -0.94 6.36 16.81
N GLN A 240 -0.14 7.42 16.74
CA GLN A 240 -0.43 8.54 15.85
C GLN A 240 0.26 8.44 14.48
N ALA A 241 1.35 7.68 14.37
CA ALA A 241 2.09 7.55 13.11
C ALA A 241 1.38 6.57 12.17
N ILE A 242 1.02 7.05 10.99
CA ILE A 242 0.49 6.25 9.90
C ILE A 242 1.63 5.97 8.92
N ARG A 243 1.87 4.70 8.62
CA ARG A 243 2.87 4.29 7.62
C ARG A 243 2.29 4.47 6.21
N CYS A 244 3.05 5.10 5.33
CA CYS A 244 2.62 5.49 4.00
C CYS A 244 3.64 5.11 2.93
N ARG A 245 3.13 5.00 1.69
CA ARG A 245 3.91 4.90 0.45
C ARG A 245 3.27 5.73 -0.66
N ILE A 246 4.08 6.33 -1.53
CA ILE A 246 3.55 7.13 -2.65
C ILE A 246 2.88 6.21 -3.68
N SER A 247 1.68 6.60 -4.10
CA SER A 247 0.93 5.92 -5.14
C SER A 247 1.62 6.08 -6.48
N GLY A 248 1.92 4.94 -7.13
CA GLY A 248 2.32 4.95 -8.53
C GLY A 248 3.65 5.59 -8.83
N LEU A 249 4.61 5.56 -7.91
CA LEU A 249 5.94 6.14 -8.11
C LEU A 249 6.98 5.02 -8.11
N GLU A 250 7.84 5.01 -9.13
CA GLU A 250 9.02 4.14 -9.21
C GLU A 250 10.29 5.00 -9.20
N PRO A 251 11.11 4.89 -8.14
CA PRO A 251 12.40 5.57 -8.06
C PRO A 251 13.35 5.13 -9.18
N LEU A 252 14.00 6.09 -9.84
CA LEU A 252 14.99 5.83 -10.89
C LEU A 252 16.43 6.01 -10.41
N LYS A 253 16.62 6.82 -9.36
CA LYS A 253 17.94 7.19 -8.83
C LYS A 253 17.95 7.05 -7.30
N PRO A 254 19.12 6.73 -6.69
CA PRO A 254 19.25 6.73 -5.22
C PRO A 254 18.92 8.08 -4.57
N SER A 255 19.12 9.19 -5.29
CA SER A 255 18.80 10.54 -4.82
C SER A 255 17.29 10.83 -4.72
N CYS A 256 16.42 9.93 -5.20
CA CYS A 256 14.97 10.10 -5.14
C CYS A 256 14.47 10.24 -3.70
N ASP A 257 14.99 9.42 -2.79
CA ASP A 257 14.55 9.42 -1.39
C ASP A 257 15.03 10.68 -0.64
N GLU A 258 16.22 11.17 -0.95
CA GLU A 258 16.74 12.44 -0.43
C GLU A 258 15.90 13.63 -0.91
N GLU A 259 15.58 13.68 -2.21
CA GLU A 259 14.74 14.72 -2.78
C GLU A 259 13.32 14.67 -2.22
N PHE A 260 12.74 13.47 -2.09
CA PHE A 260 11.44 13.29 -1.45
C PHE A 260 11.48 13.81 -0.01
N SER A 261 12.49 13.42 0.77
CA SER A 261 12.67 13.89 2.14
C SER A 261 12.76 15.41 2.22
N ASN A 262 13.55 16.05 1.36
CA ASN A 262 13.70 17.51 1.33
C ASN A 262 12.40 18.25 1.01
N LEU A 263 11.50 17.62 0.26
CA LEU A 263 10.21 18.22 -0.12
C LEU A 263 9.13 18.11 0.95
N VAL A 264 9.18 17.08 1.81
CA VAL A 264 8.05 16.76 2.69
C VAL A 264 8.38 16.61 4.18
N LEU A 265 9.63 16.32 4.54
CA LEU A 265 9.99 16.03 5.94
C LEU A 265 9.77 17.26 6.82
N ASN A 266 9.03 17.08 7.93
CA ASN A 266 8.61 18.13 8.86
C ASN A 266 7.70 19.20 8.26
N GLU A 267 7.16 18.97 7.05
CA GLU A 267 6.24 19.89 6.39
C GLU A 267 4.79 19.42 6.55
N GLU A 268 3.86 20.39 6.59
CA GLU A 268 2.43 20.12 6.47
C GLU A 268 2.05 19.96 4.99
N VAL A 269 1.53 18.78 4.65
CA VAL A 269 1.12 18.42 3.30
C VAL A 269 -0.37 18.04 3.26
N LYS A 270 -1.01 18.26 2.12
CA LYS A 270 -2.31 17.68 1.82
C LYS A 270 -2.09 16.25 1.31
N MET A 271 -2.78 15.30 1.90
CA MET A 271 -2.68 13.87 1.58
C MET A 271 -4.03 13.34 1.12
N THR A 272 -4.04 12.64 -0.01
CA THR A 272 -5.20 11.91 -0.53
C THR A 272 -4.95 10.41 -0.42
N VAL A 273 -5.85 9.68 0.24
CA VAL A 273 -5.71 8.21 0.38
C VAL A 273 -6.27 7.49 -0.85
N LYS A 274 -5.43 6.72 -1.55
CA LYS A 274 -5.81 5.96 -2.74
C LYS A 274 -6.17 4.51 -2.42
N ALA A 275 -5.42 3.87 -1.52
CA ALA A 275 -5.64 2.47 -1.15
C ALA A 275 -5.01 2.14 0.21
N HIS A 276 -5.36 0.95 0.74
CA HIS A 276 -4.75 0.35 1.92
C HIS A 276 -4.19 -1.03 1.58
N GLU A 277 -2.93 -1.28 1.91
CA GLU A 277 -2.27 -2.58 1.67
C GLU A 277 -1.32 -2.91 2.83
N ASP A 278 -1.43 -4.09 3.45
CA ASP A 278 -0.47 -4.59 4.46
C ASP A 278 -0.03 -3.56 5.52
N HIS A 279 -1.00 -2.78 6.03
CA HIS A 279 -0.83 -1.68 6.99
C HIS A 279 -0.21 -0.38 6.44
N ASP A 280 0.00 -0.28 5.14
CA ASP A 280 0.38 0.95 4.44
C ASP A 280 -0.85 1.68 3.91
N CYS A 281 -0.86 3.00 4.12
CA CYS A 281 -1.67 3.89 3.31
C CYS A 281 -0.92 4.22 2.02
N ILE A 282 -1.52 3.88 0.88
CA ILE A 282 -1.05 4.28 -0.44
C ILE A 282 -1.65 5.65 -0.74
N VAL A 283 -0.80 6.64 -0.92
CA VAL A 283 -1.24 8.04 -0.88
C VAL A 283 -0.68 8.86 -2.03
N GLU A 284 -1.39 9.94 -2.34
CA GLU A 284 -0.88 11.05 -3.12
C GLU A 284 -0.66 12.25 -2.19
N LEU A 285 0.47 12.93 -2.34
CA LEU A 285 0.83 14.08 -1.52
C LEU A 285 0.89 15.34 -2.37
N PHE A 286 0.40 16.44 -1.79
CA PHE A 286 0.43 17.77 -2.38
C PHE A 286 1.00 18.76 -1.37
N SER A 287 1.85 19.68 -1.84
CA SER A 287 2.29 20.80 -1.03
C SER A 287 1.08 21.64 -0.62
N LYS A 288 0.98 21.97 0.68
CA LYS A 288 -0.09 22.84 1.18
C LYS A 288 0.04 24.28 0.67
N HIS A 289 1.26 24.71 0.35
CA HIS A 289 1.55 26.08 -0.10
C HIS A 289 1.33 26.27 -1.59
N THR A 290 1.81 25.33 -2.42
CA THR A 290 1.76 25.47 -3.89
C THR A 290 0.68 24.62 -4.55
N SER A 291 0.02 23.73 -3.79
CA SER A 291 -0.87 22.69 -4.33
C SER A 291 -0.22 21.78 -5.37
N GLN A 292 1.11 21.80 -5.50
CA GLN A 292 1.84 20.95 -6.44
C GLN A 292 1.93 19.51 -5.90
N SER A 293 1.77 18.53 -6.80
CA SER A 293 1.94 17.12 -6.49
C SER A 293 3.41 16.77 -6.27
N VAL A 294 3.71 16.09 -5.16
CA VAL A 294 5.07 15.64 -4.84
C VAL A 294 5.57 14.64 -5.87
N THR A 295 4.69 13.73 -6.34
CA THR A 295 4.99 12.79 -7.43
C THR A 295 5.46 13.53 -8.67
N SER A 296 4.70 14.55 -9.09
CA SER A 296 5.04 15.41 -10.23
C SER A 296 6.41 16.06 -10.07
N CYS A 297 6.72 16.64 -8.91
CA CYS A 297 8.00 17.27 -8.65
C CYS A 297 9.18 16.30 -8.80
N LEU A 298 9.06 15.08 -8.27
CA LEU A 298 10.11 14.06 -8.37
C LEU A 298 10.30 13.56 -9.80
N VAL A 299 9.21 13.42 -10.57
CA VAL A 299 9.25 13.05 -11.99
C VAL A 299 9.92 14.16 -12.82
N GLN A 300 9.55 15.42 -12.61
CA GLN A 300 10.15 16.57 -13.31
C GLN A 300 11.65 16.71 -13.02
N LYS A 301 12.08 16.42 -11.79
CA LYS A 301 13.51 16.38 -11.43
C LYS A 301 14.26 15.18 -12.05
N GLY A 302 13.54 14.27 -12.71
CA GLY A 302 14.11 13.09 -13.36
C GLY A 302 14.75 12.12 -12.36
N VAL A 303 14.27 12.08 -11.12
CA VAL A 303 14.72 11.14 -10.08
C VAL A 303 13.78 9.94 -9.90
N ALA A 304 12.57 10.03 -10.46
CA ALA A 304 11.56 8.98 -10.46
C ALA A 304 10.73 8.99 -11.76
N LYS A 305 9.93 7.95 -11.97
CA LYS A 305 8.88 7.90 -12.99
C LYS A 305 7.54 7.52 -12.36
N SER A 306 6.45 7.98 -12.97
CA SER A 306 5.11 7.49 -12.62
C SER A 306 4.88 6.09 -13.21
N THR A 307 4.34 5.18 -12.40
CA THR A 307 3.82 3.88 -12.84
C THR A 307 2.29 3.88 -12.97
N ILE A 308 1.62 4.95 -12.53
CA ILE A 308 0.21 5.14 -12.86
C ILE A 308 0.17 5.44 -14.35
N VAL A 309 -0.34 4.49 -15.12
CA VAL A 309 -0.76 4.72 -16.49
C VAL A 309 -1.98 5.61 -16.39
N TYR A 310 -1.80 6.89 -16.69
CA TYR A 310 -2.92 7.80 -16.85
C TYR A 310 -3.74 7.28 -18.04
N HIS A 311 -4.96 6.84 -17.77
CA HIS A 311 -5.90 6.39 -18.79
C HIS A 311 -7.28 6.96 -18.50
N VAL A 312 -7.79 7.73 -19.44
CA VAL A 312 -9.14 8.29 -19.39
C VAL A 312 -9.94 7.65 -20.53
N PRO A 313 -10.93 6.79 -20.23
CA PRO A 313 -11.68 6.10 -21.27
C PRO A 313 -12.48 7.10 -22.10
N ASP A 314 -12.52 6.85 -23.41
CA ASP A 314 -13.33 7.64 -24.35
C ASP A 314 -14.83 7.50 -24.05
N PRO A 315 -15.62 8.57 -24.24
CA PRO A 315 -17.07 8.49 -24.15
C PRO A 315 -17.65 7.62 -25.27
N ALA A 316 -18.92 7.26 -25.11
CA ALA A 316 -19.67 6.66 -26.22
C ALA A 316 -19.70 7.61 -27.44
N PRO A 317 -19.69 7.06 -28.68
CA PRO A 317 -19.80 7.88 -29.88
C PRO A 317 -21.04 8.77 -29.88
N ILE A 318 -20.90 9.97 -30.44
CA ILE A 318 -22.01 10.91 -30.56
C ILE A 318 -23.17 10.26 -31.33
N GLN A 319 -24.38 10.42 -30.79
CA GLN A 319 -25.58 9.95 -31.45
C GLN A 319 -26.03 11.02 -32.44
N LEU A 320 -26.06 10.69 -33.72
CA LEU A 320 -26.47 11.61 -34.77
C LEU A 320 -28.01 11.74 -34.80
N PRO A 321 -28.56 12.94 -35.11
CA PRO A 321 -30.00 13.11 -35.26
C PRO A 321 -30.53 12.21 -36.38
N SER A 322 -31.70 11.61 -36.15
CA SER A 322 -32.39 10.80 -37.16
C SER A 322 -32.98 11.62 -38.32
N GLU A 323 -33.01 12.95 -38.19
CA GLU A 323 -33.56 13.87 -39.17
C GLU A 323 -32.66 14.00 -40.41
N CYS A 324 -33.25 14.41 -41.53
CA CYS A 324 -32.52 14.55 -42.82
C CYS A 324 -31.77 15.88 -42.97
N PHE A 325 -32.06 16.86 -42.11
CA PHE A 325 -31.42 18.17 -42.09
C PHE A 325 -30.97 18.45 -40.66
N TRP A 326 -29.73 18.91 -40.51
CA TRP A 326 -29.15 19.19 -39.21
C TRP A 326 -28.79 20.66 -39.14
N ASP A 327 -29.12 21.29 -38.02
CA ASP A 327 -28.52 22.56 -37.65
C ASP A 327 -27.10 22.28 -37.18
N VAL A 328 -26.13 22.85 -37.90
CA VAL A 328 -24.71 22.56 -37.71
C VAL A 328 -23.91 23.84 -37.64
N TYR A 329 -22.84 23.79 -36.86
CA TYR A 329 -21.80 24.80 -36.84
C TYR A 329 -20.55 24.20 -37.48
N VAL A 330 -20.11 24.77 -38.61
CA VAL A 330 -18.86 24.35 -39.26
C VAL A 330 -17.70 24.91 -38.45
N THR A 331 -16.90 24.03 -37.83
CA THR A 331 -15.72 24.43 -37.06
C THR A 331 -14.50 24.57 -37.96
N HIS A 332 -14.30 23.60 -38.86
CA HIS A 332 -13.16 23.59 -39.79
C HIS A 332 -13.57 23.21 -41.19
N VAL A 333 -13.00 23.90 -42.17
CA VAL A 333 -13.11 23.55 -43.58
C VAL A 333 -11.75 23.06 -44.03
N CYS A 334 -11.59 21.74 -44.20
CA CYS A 334 -10.35 21.19 -44.72
C CYS A 334 -10.37 21.21 -46.25
N THR A 335 -11.45 20.70 -46.85
CA THR A 335 -11.67 20.67 -48.30
C THR A 335 -13.16 20.83 -48.62
N THR A 336 -13.54 20.78 -49.90
CA THR A 336 -14.95 20.73 -50.30
C THR A 336 -15.66 19.43 -49.92
N THR A 337 -14.91 18.39 -49.52
CA THR A 337 -15.44 17.08 -49.13
C THR A 337 -15.17 16.73 -47.68
N ASP A 338 -14.29 17.49 -47.01
CA ASP A 338 -13.86 17.26 -45.63
C ASP A 338 -14.15 18.51 -44.82
N LEU A 339 -15.22 18.43 -44.03
CA LEU A 339 -15.69 19.50 -43.17
C LEU A 339 -15.79 18.94 -41.75
N VAL A 340 -15.29 19.68 -40.78
CA VAL A 340 -15.53 19.36 -39.38
C VAL A 340 -16.68 20.23 -38.90
N ILE A 341 -17.69 19.58 -38.33
CA ILE A 341 -18.91 20.22 -37.87
C ILE A 341 -19.22 19.83 -36.43
N ARG A 342 -20.01 20.68 -35.77
CA ARG A 342 -20.71 20.37 -34.52
C ARG A 342 -22.21 20.46 -34.74
N LEU A 343 -22.94 19.60 -34.06
CA LEU A 343 -24.39 19.65 -34.03
C LEU A 343 -24.85 20.78 -33.10
N VAL A 344 -25.89 21.51 -33.51
CA VAL A 344 -26.47 22.61 -32.74
C VAL A 344 -27.77 22.15 -32.10
N GLY A 345 -27.97 22.52 -30.83
CA GLY A 345 -29.22 22.28 -30.12
C GLY A 345 -29.03 21.87 -28.66
N PRO A 346 -30.13 21.71 -27.91
CA PRO A 346 -30.09 21.44 -26.48
C PRO A 346 -29.34 20.16 -26.10
N GLU A 347 -29.38 19.15 -26.96
CA GLU A 347 -28.70 17.87 -26.74
C GLU A 347 -27.20 17.89 -27.07
N TYR A 348 -26.71 18.99 -27.67
CA TYR A 348 -25.34 19.12 -28.18
C TYR A 348 -24.68 20.37 -27.58
N SER A 349 -24.91 21.55 -28.17
CA SER A 349 -24.25 22.80 -27.78
C SER A 349 -24.50 23.19 -26.32
N GLU A 350 -25.73 23.07 -25.81
CA GLU A 350 -26.01 23.39 -24.40
C GLU A 350 -25.34 22.40 -23.43
N LYS A 351 -25.24 21.12 -23.80
CA LYS A 351 -24.52 20.13 -22.98
C LYS A 351 -23.02 20.34 -23.01
N LEU A 352 -22.47 20.82 -24.13
CA LEU A 352 -21.06 21.20 -24.22
C LEU A 352 -20.74 22.36 -23.27
N GLU A 353 -21.56 23.42 -23.27
CA GLU A 353 -21.39 24.56 -22.33
C GLU A 353 -21.45 24.09 -20.86
N GLN A 354 -22.36 23.17 -20.53
CA GLN A 354 -22.42 22.54 -19.20
C GLN A 354 -21.18 21.70 -18.87
N LEU A 355 -20.56 21.08 -19.88
CA LEU A 355 -19.30 20.35 -19.74
C LEU A 355 -18.14 21.29 -19.45
N GLU A 356 -18.01 22.38 -20.20
CA GLU A 356 -16.96 23.39 -20.04
C GLU A 356 -17.01 24.03 -18.65
N SER A 357 -18.21 24.37 -18.17
CA SER A 357 -18.40 24.88 -16.80
C SER A 357 -17.99 23.85 -15.73
N ALA A 358 -18.24 22.55 -15.96
CA ALA A 358 -17.81 21.51 -15.04
C ALA A 358 -16.30 21.23 -15.10
N LEU A 359 -15.67 21.39 -16.28
CA LEU A 359 -14.22 21.33 -16.44
C LEU A 359 -13.57 22.42 -15.59
N GLU A 360 -14.07 23.65 -15.66
CA GLU A 360 -13.60 24.76 -14.82
C GLU A 360 -13.70 24.42 -13.33
N SER A 361 -14.85 23.90 -12.90
CA SER A 361 -15.07 23.54 -11.49
C SER A 361 -14.15 22.42 -11.00
N GLN A 362 -13.92 21.38 -11.81
CA GLN A 362 -13.03 20.27 -11.46
C GLN A 362 -11.57 20.71 -11.48
N CYS A 363 -11.15 21.36 -12.57
CA CYS A 363 -9.75 21.73 -12.78
C CYS A 363 -9.31 22.88 -11.86
N SER A 364 -10.23 23.67 -11.32
CA SER A 364 -9.92 24.62 -10.24
C SER A 364 -9.57 23.93 -8.91
N GLN A 365 -9.93 22.66 -8.73
CA GLN A 365 -9.66 21.89 -7.51
C GLN A 365 -8.35 21.10 -7.58
N CYS A 366 -7.76 20.96 -8.76
CA CYS A 366 -6.50 20.26 -9.01
C CYS A 366 -5.48 21.17 -9.70
N GLY A 367 -4.18 20.94 -9.48
CA GLY A 367 -3.13 21.66 -10.20
C GLY A 367 -2.97 21.16 -11.65
N PRO A 368 -2.27 21.92 -12.51
CA PRO A 368 -1.94 21.48 -13.86
C PRO A 368 -1.06 20.22 -13.83
N VAL A 369 -1.07 19.46 -14.92
CA VAL A 369 -0.24 18.26 -15.09
C VAL A 369 1.22 18.61 -15.28
N SER A 370 2.08 17.67 -14.91
CA SER A 370 3.54 17.78 -15.04
C SER A 370 4.11 16.93 -16.17
N ALA A 371 3.31 16.01 -16.69
CA ALA A 371 3.62 15.09 -17.76
C ALA A 371 2.31 14.71 -18.45
N VAL A 372 2.37 14.41 -19.74
CA VAL A 372 1.25 13.95 -20.54
C VAL A 372 1.55 12.61 -21.19
N VAL A 373 0.51 11.87 -21.52
CA VAL A 373 0.59 10.62 -22.26
C VAL A 373 0.00 10.84 -23.65
N GLU A 374 0.73 10.47 -24.69
CA GLU A 374 0.25 10.55 -26.06
C GLU A 374 -1.00 9.67 -26.26
N GLY A 375 -2.04 10.21 -26.89
CA GLY A 375 -3.34 9.58 -27.08
C GLY A 375 -4.35 9.83 -25.96
N GLU A 376 -3.91 10.27 -24.78
CA GLU A 376 -4.77 10.49 -23.62
C GLU A 376 -5.44 11.87 -23.59
N VAL A 377 -6.48 12.00 -22.76
CA VAL A 377 -7.36 13.18 -22.72
C VAL A 377 -7.23 13.95 -21.41
N TYR A 378 -7.18 15.27 -21.53
CA TYR A 378 -6.97 16.23 -20.45
C TYR A 378 -7.98 17.38 -20.56
N GLY A 379 -8.14 18.15 -19.49
CA GLY A 379 -8.73 19.48 -19.55
C GLY A 379 -7.66 20.49 -19.95
N GLY A 380 -7.93 21.35 -20.93
CA GLY A 380 -7.02 22.41 -21.34
C GLY A 380 -7.65 23.78 -21.10
N LEU A 381 -6.89 24.72 -20.55
CA LEU A 381 -7.31 26.13 -20.41
C LEU A 381 -6.63 26.98 -21.48
N PHE A 382 -7.45 27.58 -22.34
CA PHE A 382 -7.04 28.45 -23.43
C PHE A 382 -7.43 29.87 -23.09
N GLU A 383 -6.46 30.80 -23.09
CA GLU A 383 -6.63 32.16 -22.54
C GLU A 383 -7.80 32.94 -23.16
N ALA A 384 -8.15 32.66 -24.42
CA ALA A 384 -9.26 33.31 -25.13
C ALA A 384 -10.58 32.52 -25.10
N ASP A 385 -10.51 31.19 -25.04
CA ASP A 385 -11.64 30.31 -25.36
C ASP A 385 -12.16 29.51 -24.16
N GLY A 386 -11.42 29.51 -23.05
CA GLY A 386 -11.82 28.85 -21.80
C GLY A 386 -11.38 27.39 -21.72
N TRP A 387 -12.20 26.56 -21.07
CA TRP A 387 -11.87 25.17 -20.76
C TRP A 387 -12.36 24.22 -21.84
N HIS A 388 -11.47 23.39 -22.38
CA HIS A 388 -11.82 22.38 -23.38
C HIS A 388 -11.28 21.01 -23.00
N ARG A 389 -11.89 19.95 -23.55
CA ARG A 389 -11.25 18.63 -23.57
C ARG A 389 -10.25 18.59 -24.70
N VAL A 390 -9.05 18.09 -24.41
CA VAL A 390 -7.97 17.98 -25.40
C VAL A 390 -7.37 16.59 -25.37
N ARG A 391 -7.11 16.03 -26.56
CA ARG A 391 -6.38 14.79 -26.74
C ARG A 391 -4.95 15.08 -27.17
N VAL A 392 -3.99 14.52 -26.45
CA VAL A 392 -2.57 14.73 -26.74
C VAL A 392 -2.17 13.97 -28.00
N LYS A 393 -1.58 14.67 -28.97
CA LYS A 393 -1.00 14.10 -30.19
C LYS A 393 0.50 13.86 -30.05
N SER A 394 1.20 14.82 -29.46
CA SER A 394 2.65 14.73 -29.26
C SER A 394 3.08 15.71 -28.16
N SER A 395 4.24 15.45 -27.54
CA SER A 395 4.85 16.38 -26.59
C SER A 395 6.36 16.30 -26.63
N ASP A 396 7.01 17.46 -26.49
CA ASP A 396 8.46 17.57 -26.30
C ASP A 396 8.88 17.73 -24.82
N GLY A 397 7.91 17.60 -23.90
CA GLY A 397 8.09 17.78 -22.46
C GLY A 397 7.85 19.19 -21.94
N LYS A 398 7.63 20.18 -22.83
CA LYS A 398 7.24 21.54 -22.45
C LYS A 398 6.02 22.01 -23.24
N GLN A 399 6.07 21.85 -24.56
CA GLN A 399 4.97 22.10 -25.47
C GLN A 399 4.25 20.78 -25.75
N VAL A 400 2.93 20.88 -25.91
CA VAL A 400 2.05 19.75 -26.16
C VAL A 400 1.17 20.10 -27.36
N GLU A 401 1.29 19.33 -28.42
CA GLU A 401 0.35 19.37 -29.53
C GLU A 401 -0.86 18.53 -29.15
N CYS A 402 -2.06 19.12 -29.22
CA CYS A 402 -3.29 18.48 -28.81
C CYS A 402 -4.45 18.80 -29.74
N VAL A 403 -5.41 17.89 -29.84
CA VAL A 403 -6.67 18.10 -30.59
C VAL A 403 -7.76 18.46 -29.61
N LEU A 404 -8.48 19.54 -29.86
CA LEU A 404 -9.70 19.87 -29.14
C LEU A 404 -10.79 18.88 -29.58
N VAL A 405 -11.06 17.86 -28.78
CA VAL A 405 -11.93 16.74 -29.18
C VAL A 405 -13.38 17.15 -29.40
N ASP A 406 -13.78 18.33 -28.95
CA ASP A 406 -15.11 18.90 -29.11
C ASP A 406 -15.21 19.92 -30.25
N HIS A 407 -14.08 20.39 -30.81
CA HIS A 407 -14.04 21.44 -31.83
C HIS A 407 -13.32 21.01 -33.13
N GLY A 408 -12.33 20.13 -33.01
CA GLY A 408 -11.64 19.44 -34.11
C GLY A 408 -10.34 20.08 -34.56
N ASP A 409 -10.05 21.29 -34.11
CA ASP A 409 -8.76 21.97 -34.23
C ASP A 409 -7.65 21.26 -33.47
N THR A 410 -6.43 21.51 -33.93
CA THR A 410 -5.20 21.14 -33.24
C THR A 410 -4.51 22.41 -32.77
N GLU A 411 -4.15 22.43 -31.50
CA GLU A 411 -3.47 23.54 -30.85
C GLU A 411 -2.18 23.06 -30.19
N THR A 412 -1.22 23.98 -30.04
CA THR A 412 0.01 23.74 -29.29
C THR A 412 0.00 24.60 -28.04
N VAL A 413 0.04 23.96 -26.87
CA VAL A 413 -0.04 24.61 -25.56
C VAL A 413 1.14 24.27 -24.68
N ASP A 414 1.44 25.13 -23.71
CA ASP A 414 2.37 24.78 -22.64
C ASP A 414 1.74 23.71 -21.74
N ILE A 415 2.54 22.76 -21.26
CA ILE A 415 2.04 21.70 -20.37
C ILE A 415 1.36 22.22 -19.10
N GLY A 416 1.73 23.42 -18.64
CA GLY A 416 1.08 24.10 -17.52
C GLY A 416 -0.36 24.56 -17.80
N GLN A 417 -0.82 24.46 -19.05
CA GLN A 417 -2.20 24.72 -19.46
C GLN A 417 -3.06 23.46 -19.53
N LEU A 418 -2.55 22.31 -19.10
CA LEU A 418 -3.26 21.03 -19.10
C LEU A 418 -3.52 20.55 -17.68
N TRP A 419 -4.69 19.96 -17.45
CA TRP A 419 -5.16 19.46 -16.16
C TRP A 419 -5.66 18.02 -16.26
N PRO A 420 -5.53 17.23 -15.17
CA PRO A 420 -6.10 15.90 -15.12
C PRO A 420 -7.61 15.94 -15.36
N LEU A 421 -8.08 15.07 -16.25
CA LEU A 421 -9.49 14.86 -16.53
C LEU A 421 -9.94 13.55 -15.89
N THR A 422 -11.07 13.56 -15.18
CA THR A 422 -11.61 12.33 -14.59
C THR A 422 -12.35 11.51 -15.65
N ALA A 423 -12.33 10.18 -15.50
CA ALA A 423 -13.11 9.29 -16.34
C ALA A 423 -14.62 9.63 -16.31
N GLU A 424 -15.14 9.96 -15.12
CA GLU A 424 -16.55 10.35 -14.95
C GLU A 424 -16.89 11.61 -15.77
N LEU A 425 -16.05 12.65 -15.69
CA LEU A 425 -16.29 13.88 -16.43
C LEU A 425 -16.10 13.69 -17.95
N ASN A 426 -15.07 12.95 -18.38
CA ASN A 426 -14.84 12.69 -19.81
C ASN A 426 -15.97 11.88 -20.44
N THR A 427 -16.48 10.86 -19.74
CA THR A 427 -17.51 9.96 -20.29
C THR A 427 -18.93 10.53 -20.23
N ARG A 428 -19.13 11.67 -19.57
CA ARG A 428 -20.44 12.32 -19.39
C ARG A 428 -21.06 12.84 -20.69
N LEU A 429 -20.23 13.20 -21.67
CA LEU A 429 -20.66 13.71 -22.97
C LEU A 429 -19.79 13.13 -24.08
N ALA A 430 -20.41 12.71 -25.18
CA ALA A 430 -19.69 12.30 -26.39
C ALA A 430 -18.77 13.43 -26.90
N TYR A 431 -17.73 13.10 -27.66
CA TYR A 431 -16.97 14.12 -28.39
C TYR A 431 -17.86 14.79 -29.42
N GLN A 432 -17.85 16.13 -29.45
CA GLN A 432 -18.79 16.92 -30.25
C GLN A 432 -18.39 17.10 -31.72
N VAL A 433 -17.19 16.64 -32.09
CA VAL A 433 -16.69 16.66 -33.46
C VAL A 433 -17.37 15.59 -34.33
N VAL A 434 -17.90 16.03 -35.46
CA VAL A 434 -18.34 15.17 -36.57
C VAL A 434 -17.52 15.54 -37.80
N ILE A 435 -16.93 14.54 -38.46
CA ILE A 435 -16.08 14.68 -39.66
C ILE A 435 -16.82 14.11 -40.87
#